data_AF-A0A7K2Q144-F1
#
_entry.id   AF-A0A7K2Q144-F1
#
_cell.length_a   1.000
_cell.length_b   1.000
_cell.length_c   1.000
_cell.angle_alpha   90.00
_cell.angle_beta   90.00
_cell.angle_gamma   90.00
#
_symmetry.space_group_name_H-M   'P 1'
#
loop_
_entity.id
_entity.type
_entity.pdbx_description
1 polymer ?
#
loop_
_entity_poly.entity_id
_entity_poly.type
_entity_poly.pdbx_seq_one_letter_code
_entity_poly.pdbx_strand_id
1 'polypeptide(L)'
;MTVHDTTGEALLARIRTLPADRRRILFTGATIVTMDPDLGVIDDGDLLVEGDTITAVGHRLHADDAVVVDAAGTILTPGFVDTHR
;
A
#
# COMPACT_ATOMS: atom_id res chain seq x y z
N MET A 1 18.09 5.43 -10.92
CA MET A 1 16.70 5.58 -10.45
C MET A 1 15.90 4.47 -11.13
N THR A 2 15.62 3.40 -10.40
CA THR A 2 14.83 2.28 -10.93
C THR A 2 13.39 2.76 -11.10
N VAL A 3 12.71 2.32 -12.14
CA VAL A 3 11.28 2.60 -12.31
C VAL A 3 10.55 1.76 -11.26
N HIS A 4 10.00 2.40 -10.24
CA HIS A 4 9.12 1.77 -9.26
C HIS A 4 7.74 1.51 -9.88
N ASP A 5 7.06 0.46 -9.46
CA ASP A 5 5.83 0.00 -10.13
C ASP A 5 4.58 0.80 -9.73
N THR A 6 4.73 1.80 -8.85
CA THR A 6 3.64 2.61 -8.28
C THR A 6 2.76 3.34 -9.29
N THR A 7 3.24 3.54 -10.53
CA THR A 7 2.50 4.18 -11.63
C THR A 7 2.29 3.29 -12.85
N GLY A 8 2.54 1.99 -12.73
CA GLY A 8 2.41 1.03 -13.84
C GLY A 8 0.97 0.91 -14.34
N GLU A 9 0.71 1.24 -15.62
CA GLU A 9 -0.62 1.12 -16.24
C GLU A 9 -1.15 -0.32 -16.21
N ALA A 10 -0.29 -1.31 -16.47
CA ALA A 10 -0.68 -2.72 -16.42
C ALA A 10 -1.06 -3.17 -15.00
N LEU A 11 -0.35 -2.68 -13.99
CA LEU A 11 -0.63 -2.93 -12.58
C LEU A 11 -1.98 -2.33 -12.19
N LEU A 12 -2.20 -1.06 -12.55
CA LEU A 12 -3.45 -0.36 -12.28
C LEU A 12 -4.65 -1.03 -12.97
N ALA A 13 -4.49 -1.44 -14.23
CA ALA A 13 -5.50 -2.19 -14.95
C ALA A 13 -5.85 -3.50 -14.23
N ARG A 14 -4.84 -4.25 -13.77
CA ARG A 14 -5.03 -5.49 -13.02
C ARG A 14 -5.80 -5.26 -11.72
N ILE A 15 -5.40 -4.26 -10.92
CA ILE A 15 -6.11 -3.86 -9.70
C ILE A 15 -7.59 -3.57 -10.00
N ARG A 16 -7.87 -2.78 -11.04
CA ARG A 16 -9.25 -2.41 -11.42
C ARG A 16 -10.12 -3.58 -11.86
N THR A 17 -9.54 -4.63 -12.44
CA THR A 17 -10.29 -5.83 -12.87
C THR A 17 -10.67 -6.79 -11.73
N LEU A 18 -10.01 -6.69 -10.57
CA LEU A 18 -10.31 -7.54 -9.43
C LEU A 18 -11.62 -7.11 -8.73
N PRO A 19 -12.47 -8.07 -8.26
CA PRO A 19 -13.65 -7.76 -7.47
C PRO A 19 -13.30 -6.95 -6.23
N ALA A 20 -14.05 -5.87 -5.99
CA ALA A 20 -13.72 -4.90 -4.95
C ALA A 20 -13.74 -5.52 -3.54
N ASP A 21 -14.61 -6.49 -3.26
CA ASP A 21 -14.77 -7.13 -1.96
C ASP A 21 -13.70 -8.19 -1.63
N ARG A 22 -12.90 -8.61 -2.62
CA ARG A 22 -11.87 -9.66 -2.47
C ARG A 22 -10.48 -9.26 -2.97
N ARG A 23 -10.32 -8.00 -3.37
CA ARG A 23 -9.07 -7.50 -3.90
C ARG A 23 -8.02 -7.42 -2.80
N ARG A 24 -6.89 -8.11 -2.98
CA ARG A 24 -5.73 -8.00 -2.08
C ARG A 24 -4.61 -7.23 -2.77
N ILE A 25 -4.08 -6.19 -2.14
CA ILE A 25 -2.99 -5.36 -2.64
C ILE A 25 -1.92 -5.28 -1.57
N LEU A 26 -0.69 -5.65 -1.91
CA LEU A 26 0.46 -5.58 -1.01
C LEU A 26 1.42 -4.52 -1.53
N PHE A 27 1.57 -3.43 -0.80
CA PHE A 27 2.62 -2.44 -1.03
C PHE A 27 3.87 -2.88 -0.27
N THR A 28 5.05 -2.85 -0.91
CA THR A 28 6.29 -3.30 -0.28
C THR A 28 7.40 -2.25 -0.28
N GLY A 29 8.16 -2.18 0.81
CA GLY A 29 9.40 -1.41 0.92
C GLY A 29 9.25 0.12 1.01
N ALA A 30 8.06 0.62 1.33
CA ALA A 30 7.81 2.06 1.47
C ALA A 30 8.30 2.60 2.82
N THR A 31 8.57 3.91 2.91
CA THR A 31 8.52 4.60 4.21
C THR A 31 7.06 4.90 4.54
N ILE A 32 6.50 4.22 5.53
CA ILE A 32 5.09 4.35 5.93
C ILE A 32 4.98 5.31 7.11
N VAL A 33 4.24 6.40 6.90
CA VAL A 33 3.89 7.34 7.95
C VAL A 33 2.52 6.97 8.49
N THR A 34 2.44 6.34 9.67
CA THR A 34 1.17 5.77 10.16
C THR A 34 0.25 6.79 10.83
N MET A 35 0.81 7.88 11.37
CA MET A 35 0.14 8.80 12.32
C MET A 35 -0.34 8.13 13.63
N ASP A 36 0.06 6.88 13.85
CA ASP A 36 -0.20 6.14 15.09
C ASP A 36 0.98 6.36 16.06
N PRO A 37 0.75 6.76 17.32
CA PRO A 37 1.82 7.06 18.26
C PRO A 37 2.59 5.82 18.73
N ASP A 38 1.97 4.64 18.68
CA ASP A 38 2.59 3.38 19.10
C ASP A 38 3.41 2.77 17.95
N LEU A 39 2.94 2.90 16.70
CA LEU A 39 3.66 2.39 15.52
C LEU A 39 4.73 3.35 15.00
N GLY A 40 4.48 4.66 15.06
CA GLY A 40 5.38 5.68 14.53
C GLY A 40 5.58 5.61 13.02
N VAL A 41 6.78 5.96 12.55
CA VAL A 41 7.17 5.84 11.14
C VAL A 41 7.85 4.48 10.94
N ILE A 42 7.47 3.76 9.89
CA ILE A 42 8.02 2.45 9.55
C ILE A 42 8.83 2.60 8.26
N ASP A 43 10.15 2.46 8.36
CA ASP A 43 11.05 2.44 7.20
C ASP A 43 11.07 1.05 6.55
N ASP A 44 11.18 0.97 5.22
CA ASP A 44 11.18 -0.31 4.49
C ASP A 44 10.00 -1.21 4.93
N GLY A 45 8.83 -0.59 4.97
CA GLY A 45 7.59 -1.14 5.47
C GLY A 45 6.69 -1.65 4.34
N ASP A 46 5.86 -2.62 4.70
CA ASP A 46 4.86 -3.23 3.85
C ASP A 46 3.45 -2.96 4.41
N LEU A 47 2.48 -2.82 3.51
CA LEU A 47 1.08 -2.58 3.84
C LEU A 47 0.17 -3.47 2.99
N LEU A 48 -0.70 -4.23 3.65
CA LEU A 48 -1.69 -5.09 3.01
C LEU A 48 -3.08 -4.44 3.08
N VAL A 49 -3.70 -4.29 1.92
CA VAL A 49 -5.10 -3.91 1.77
C VAL A 49 -5.91 -5.12 1.31
N GLU A 50 -7.01 -5.40 1.99
CA GLU A 50 -8.03 -6.35 1.55
C GLU A 50 -9.37 -5.62 1.38
N GLY A 51 -9.86 -5.58 0.15
CA GLY A 51 -11.02 -4.80 -0.23
C GLY A 51 -10.85 -3.31 0.06
N ASP A 52 -11.56 -2.82 1.07
CA ASP A 52 -11.54 -1.43 1.55
C ASP A 52 -10.76 -1.24 2.86
N THR A 53 -10.17 -2.30 3.39
CA THR A 53 -9.60 -2.33 4.74
C THR A 53 -8.10 -2.58 4.68
N ILE A 54 -7.34 -1.83 5.48
CA ILE A 54 -5.93 -2.13 5.75
C ILE A 54 -5.90 -3.25 6.81
N THR A 55 -5.44 -4.44 6.43
CA THR A 55 -5.47 -5.62 7.31
C THR A 55 -4.13 -5.91 7.98
N ALA A 56 -3.03 -5.38 7.45
CA ALA A 56 -1.72 -5.47 8.07
C ALA A 56 -0.79 -4.32 7.64
N VAL A 57 0.06 -3.90 8.58
CA VAL A 57 1.16 -2.94 8.40
C VAL A 57 2.36 -3.49 9.19
N GLY A 58 3.55 -3.47 8.60
CA GLY A 58 4.76 -3.97 9.26
C GLY A 58 5.92 -4.13 8.29
N HIS A 59 6.75 -5.15 8.50
CA HIS A 59 7.85 -5.48 7.59
C HIS A 59 7.75 -6.92 7.11
N ARG A 60 8.20 -7.18 5.88
CA ARG A 60 8.28 -8.52 5.28
C ARG A 60 6.93 -9.24 5.33
N LEU A 61 5.86 -8.51 5.03
CA LEU A 61 4.52 -9.08 4.94
C LEU A 61 4.43 -10.00 3.73
N HIS A 62 3.66 -11.07 3.86
CA HIS A 62 3.37 -11.98 2.77
C HIS A 62 1.85 -12.15 2.66
N ALA A 63 1.33 -11.96 1.44
CA ALA A 63 -0.06 -12.25 1.12
C ALA A 63 -0.13 -13.03 -0.19
N ASP A 64 -0.65 -14.25 -0.12
CA ASP A 64 -0.97 -15.03 -1.31
C ASP A 64 -2.06 -14.33 -2.13
N ASP A 65 -1.96 -14.46 -3.46
CA ASP A 65 -2.89 -13.89 -4.44
C ASP A 65 -3.05 -12.36 -4.40
N ALA A 66 -2.15 -11.64 -3.70
CA ALA A 66 -2.12 -10.19 -3.70
C ALA A 66 -1.47 -9.65 -4.98
N VAL A 67 -1.99 -8.52 -5.46
CA VAL A 67 -1.26 -7.70 -6.42
C VAL A 67 -0.17 -6.95 -5.65
N VAL A 68 1.09 -7.23 -5.98
CA VAL A 68 2.24 -6.61 -5.31
C VAL A 68 2.60 -5.31 -6.03
N VAL A 69 2.78 -4.24 -5.25
CA VAL A 69 3.25 -2.93 -5.69
C VAL A 69 4.60 -2.67 -5.05
N ASP A 70 5.67 -2.63 -5.86
CA ASP A 70 6.98 -2.19 -5.38
C ASP A 70 6.93 -0.68 -5.10
N ALA A 71 6.91 -0.35 -3.81
CA ALA A 71 6.84 1.00 -3.29
C ALA A 71 8.18 1.46 -2.67
N ALA A 72 9.28 0.77 -2.97
CA ALA A 72 10.61 1.16 -2.54
C ALA A 72 10.92 2.62 -2.92
N GLY A 73 11.57 3.35 -2.01
CA GLY A 73 11.90 4.76 -2.25
C GLY A 73 10.71 5.72 -2.30
N THR A 74 9.50 5.26 -1.95
CA THR A 74 8.30 6.10 -1.85
C THR A 74 7.89 6.31 -0.39
N ILE A 75 7.05 7.33 -0.15
CA ILE A 75 6.42 7.57 1.14
C ILE A 75 4.95 7.21 1.01
N LEU A 76 4.46 6.33 1.89
CA LEU A 76 3.05 5.99 2.01
C LEU A 76 2.46 6.72 3.21
N THR A 77 1.50 7.61 2.96
CA THR A 77 0.83 8.43 3.98
C THR A 77 -0.65 8.08 4.06
N PRO A 78 -1.35 8.41 5.16
CA PRO A 78 -2.80 8.37 5.19
C PRO A 78 -3.37 9.31 4.12
N GLY A 79 -4.56 8.99 3.62
CA GLY A 79 -5.30 9.91 2.77
C GLY A 79 -5.62 11.20 3.51
N PHE A 80 -5.46 12.35 2.84
CA PHE A 80 -5.82 13.62 3.45
C PHE A 80 -7.33 13.77 3.58
N VAL A 81 -7.77 14.32 4.72
CA VAL A 81 -9.17 14.65 4.98
C VAL A 81 -9.32 16.17 4.96
N ASP A 82 -10.12 16.67 4.02
CA ASP A 82 -10.50 18.08 3.95
C ASP A 82 -11.76 18.32 4.78
N THR A 83 -11.64 19.12 5.85
CA THR A 83 -12.70 19.35 6.84
C THR A 83 -13.45 20.66 6.66
N HIS A 84 -13.14 21.44 5.63
CA HIS A 84 -13.62 22.83 5.47
C HIS A 84 -14.26 23.13 4.10
N ARG A 85 -14.55 22.10 3.31
CA ARG A 85 -15.29 22.24 2.05
C ARG A 85 -16.79 22.14 2.21
#